data_AF-A0A922CVA6-F1
#
_entry.id   AF-A0A922CVA6-F1
#
_cell.length_a   1.000
_cell.length_b   1.000
_cell.length_c   1.000
_cell.angle_alpha   90.00
_cell.angle_beta   90.00
_cell.angle_gamma   90.00
#
_symmetry.space_group_name_H-M   'P 1'
#
loop_
_entity.id
_entity.type
_entity.pdbx_description
1 polymer ?
#
loop_
_entity_poly.entity_id
_entity_poly.type
_entity_poly.pdbx_seq_one_letter_code
_entity_poly.pdbx_strand_id
1 'polypeptide(L)'
;MEPNPVIIAATARQTASLIFLHGLGDTGHGWASTIASIRGAHVKVICPTAATMPVTLNAGFRMPSWFDLRTLDATAPEDEEGILRATNLIHGLIGDEIKSGIPANRVLLGGFSQGGALAMHAALTYPERLAGVMSLSCWLPRHANFPDCVKAPLDLPKQILRLARLAASRMYRINEILLLV
;
A
#
# COMPACT_ATOMS: atom_id res chain seq x y z
N MET A 1 1.61 16.18 -14.57
CA MET A 1 0.48 15.25 -14.68
C MET A 1 0.88 14.00 -13.94
N GLU A 2 0.12 13.62 -12.92
CA GLU A 2 0.29 12.30 -12.30
C GLU A 2 0.06 11.22 -13.38
N PRO A 3 0.91 10.19 -13.47
CA PRO A 3 0.75 9.15 -14.46
C PRO A 3 -0.56 8.38 -14.22
N ASN A 4 -1.34 8.17 -15.28
CA ASN A 4 -2.59 7.43 -15.20
C ASN A 4 -2.35 6.00 -14.66
N PRO A 5 -3.22 5.49 -13.77
CA PRO A 5 -3.11 4.12 -13.29
C PRO A 5 -3.33 3.12 -14.43
N VAL A 6 -2.65 1.97 -14.35
CA VAL A 6 -2.98 0.82 -15.19
C VAL A 6 -4.22 0.17 -14.60
N ILE A 7 -5.31 0.13 -15.38
CA ILE A 7 -6.59 -0.46 -14.96
C ILE A 7 -6.83 -1.72 -15.78
N ILE A 8 -7.06 -2.83 -15.09
CA ILE A 8 -7.46 -4.08 -15.72
C ILE A 8 -8.84 -4.46 -15.19
N ALA A 9 -9.83 -4.41 -16.10
CA ALA A 9 -11.22 -4.71 -15.78
C ALA A 9 -11.42 -6.14 -15.29
N ALA A 10 -12.45 -6.33 -14.45
CA ALA A 10 -12.96 -7.65 -14.14
C ALA A 10 -13.48 -8.33 -15.42
N THR A 11 -13.35 -9.65 -15.50
CA THR A 11 -13.86 -10.45 -16.64
C THR A 11 -15.27 -10.99 -16.41
N ALA A 12 -15.78 -10.86 -15.18
CA ALA A 12 -17.17 -11.08 -14.80
C ALA A 12 -17.74 -9.80 -14.15
N ARG A 13 -18.98 -9.86 -13.64
CA ARG A 13 -19.55 -8.77 -12.84
C ARG A 13 -18.57 -8.38 -11.73
N GLN A 14 -18.09 -7.14 -11.78
CA GLN A 14 -17.19 -6.60 -10.76
C GLN A 14 -17.94 -6.57 -9.42
N THR A 15 -17.35 -7.21 -8.41
CA THR A 15 -17.86 -7.18 -7.03
C THR A 15 -16.75 -6.93 -6.01
N ALA A 16 -15.52 -6.72 -6.47
CA ALA A 16 -14.36 -6.41 -5.66
C ALA A 16 -13.32 -5.64 -6.49
N SER A 17 -12.43 -4.93 -5.80
CA SER A 17 -11.33 -4.18 -6.40
C SER A 17 -10.03 -4.42 -5.65
N LEU A 18 -8.93 -4.54 -6.38
CA LEU A 18 -7.58 -4.65 -5.85
C LEU A 18 -6.75 -3.45 -6.35
N ILE A 19 -6.29 -2.62 -5.41
CA ILE A 19 -5.34 -1.55 -5.70
C ILE A 19 -3.95 -2.04 -5.31
N PHE A 20 -3.03 -2.18 -6.28
CA PHE A 20 -1.69 -2.74 -6.04
C PHE A 20 -0.58 -1.73 -6.34
N LEU A 21 0.27 -1.46 -5.35
CA LEU A 21 1.30 -0.43 -5.37
C LEU A 21 2.69 -1.03 -5.66
N HIS A 22 3.35 -0.54 -6.70
CA HIS A 22 4.69 -0.99 -7.08
C HIS A 22 5.79 -0.53 -6.10
N GLY A 23 6.97 -1.14 -6.18
CA GLY A 23 8.14 -0.75 -5.39
C GLY A 23 8.86 0.48 -5.95
N LEU A 24 9.83 1.01 -5.18
CA LEU A 24 10.64 2.16 -5.58
C LEU A 24 11.27 1.98 -6.97
N GLY A 25 11.13 2.98 -7.85
CA GLY A 25 11.73 3.00 -9.19
C GLY A 25 10.96 2.26 -10.28
N ASP A 26 9.92 1.50 -9.93
CA ASP A 26 9.06 0.77 -10.88
C ASP A 26 7.85 1.64 -11.34
N THR A 27 6.91 1.05 -12.06
CA THR A 27 5.64 1.67 -12.46
C THR A 27 4.46 0.73 -12.25
N GLY A 28 3.23 1.21 -12.42
CA GLY A 28 2.03 0.39 -12.37
C GLY A 28 2.05 -0.79 -13.36
N HIS A 29 2.78 -0.69 -14.47
CA HIS A 29 2.91 -1.76 -15.45
C HIS A 29 3.70 -2.97 -14.92
N GLY A 30 4.68 -2.76 -14.02
CA GLY A 30 5.59 -3.80 -13.54
C GLY A 30 4.88 -4.94 -12.81
N TRP A 31 3.72 -4.64 -12.19
CA TRP A 31 2.93 -5.61 -11.43
C TRP A 31 1.58 -5.96 -12.05
N ALA A 32 1.06 -5.12 -12.95
CA ALA A 32 -0.31 -5.25 -13.47
C ALA A 32 -0.60 -6.65 -14.05
N SER A 33 0.29 -7.19 -14.88
CA SER A 33 0.11 -8.52 -15.49
C SER A 33 0.18 -9.65 -14.47
N THR A 34 1.12 -9.59 -13.52
CA THR A 34 1.28 -10.60 -12.47
C THR A 34 0.07 -10.62 -11.53
N ILE A 35 -0.41 -9.46 -11.12
CA ILE A 35 -1.59 -9.36 -10.26
C ILE A 35 -2.86 -9.75 -11.03
N ALA A 36 -2.92 -9.45 -12.32
CA ALA A 36 -4.01 -9.87 -13.18
C ALA A 36 -4.12 -11.38 -13.35
N SER A 37 -3.01 -12.11 -13.39
CA SER A 37 -3.04 -13.56 -13.60
C SER A 37 -3.50 -14.35 -12.38
N ILE A 38 -3.37 -13.77 -11.18
CA ILE A 38 -3.73 -14.43 -9.91
C ILE A 38 -5.09 -14.00 -9.33
N ARG A 39 -5.78 -13.03 -9.96
CA ARG A 39 -7.05 -12.50 -9.45
C ARG A 39 -8.24 -13.39 -9.79
N GLY A 40 -9.30 -13.29 -8.98
CA GLY A 40 -10.61 -13.83 -9.34
C GLY A 40 -11.29 -13.01 -10.46
N ALA A 41 -12.10 -13.66 -11.30
CA ALA A 41 -12.76 -13.03 -12.45
C ALA A 41 -13.62 -11.79 -12.11
N HIS A 42 -14.10 -11.69 -10.87
CA HIS A 42 -14.95 -10.60 -10.37
C HIS A 42 -14.16 -9.42 -9.77
N VAL A 43 -12.83 -9.47 -9.82
CA VAL A 43 -11.93 -8.46 -9.24
C VAL A 43 -11.40 -7.53 -10.33
N LYS A 44 -11.62 -6.22 -10.17
CA LYS A 44 -10.92 -5.19 -10.95
C LYS A 44 -9.54 -4.92 -10.33
N VAL A 45 -8.51 -4.74 -11.16
CA VAL A 45 -7.15 -4.40 -10.68
C VAL A 45 -6.80 -2.97 -11.09
N ILE A 46 -6.26 -2.22 -10.14
CA ILE A 46 -5.79 -0.85 -10.32
C ILE A 46 -4.33 -0.81 -9.85
N CYS A 47 -3.42 -0.51 -10.77
CA CYS A 47 -2.00 -0.35 -10.47
C CYS A 47 -1.60 1.10 -10.75
N PRO A 48 -1.70 2.00 -9.76
CA PRO A 48 -1.24 3.38 -9.90
C PRO A 48 0.28 3.41 -10.07
N THR A 49 0.77 4.48 -10.71
CA THR A 49 2.20 4.76 -10.80
C THR A 49 2.52 5.95 -9.90
N ALA A 50 3.57 5.85 -9.09
CA ALA A 50 4.01 6.95 -8.24
C ALA A 50 4.58 8.11 -9.08
N ALA A 51 4.48 9.33 -8.56
CA ALA A 51 5.10 10.50 -9.16
C ALA A 51 6.64 10.38 -9.21
N THR A 52 7.26 10.94 -10.25
CA THR A 52 8.73 11.03 -10.33
C THR A 52 9.24 12.13 -9.40
N MET A 53 10.02 11.76 -8.40
CA MET A 53 10.59 12.68 -7.40
C MET A 53 12.05 12.32 -7.08
N PRO A 54 12.86 13.25 -6.53
CA PRO A 54 14.20 12.92 -6.07
C PRO A 54 14.12 12.00 -4.84
N VAL A 55 15.05 11.04 -4.74
CA VAL A 55 15.11 10.08 -3.63
C VAL A 55 16.44 10.23 -2.90
N THR A 56 16.38 10.61 -1.63
CA THR A 56 17.55 10.93 -0.80
C THR A 56 18.50 9.73 -0.66
N LEU A 57 17.98 8.52 -0.42
CA LEU A 57 18.76 7.28 -0.35
C LEU A 57 19.57 7.03 -1.63
N ASN A 58 19.05 7.48 -2.78
CA ASN A 58 19.68 7.31 -4.10
C ASN A 58 20.38 8.59 -4.56
N ALA A 59 20.99 9.34 -3.63
CA ALA A 59 21.73 10.57 -3.91
C ALA A 59 20.94 11.62 -4.72
N GLY A 60 19.62 11.69 -4.51
CA GLY A 60 18.74 12.64 -5.19
C GLY A 60 18.35 12.25 -6.62
N PHE A 61 18.69 11.04 -7.08
CA PHE A 61 18.27 10.55 -8.39
C PHE A 61 16.74 10.56 -8.49
N ARG A 62 16.22 11.03 -9.63
CA ARG A 62 14.78 11.17 -9.86
C ARG A 62 14.19 9.88 -10.42
N MET A 63 13.24 9.30 -9.71
CA MET A 63 12.56 8.07 -10.11
C MET A 63 11.14 8.03 -9.53
N PRO A 64 10.25 7.14 -10.03
CA PRO A 64 8.96 6.92 -9.40
C PRO A 64 9.13 6.51 -7.93
N SER A 65 8.58 7.30 -7.02
CA SER A 65 8.64 7.02 -5.58
C SER A 65 7.37 7.54 -4.91
N TRP A 66 6.83 6.76 -3.98
CA TRP A 66 5.61 7.15 -3.26
C TRP A 66 5.86 8.27 -2.25
N PHE A 67 7.04 8.29 -1.63
CA PHE A 67 7.52 9.28 -0.68
C PHE A 67 9.05 9.29 -0.70
N ASP A 68 9.70 10.29 -0.12
CA ASP A 68 11.17 10.30 -0.09
C ASP A 68 11.69 9.20 0.86
N LEU A 69 12.43 8.25 0.29
CA LEU A 69 13.15 7.24 1.08
C LEU A 69 14.53 7.80 1.41
N ARG A 70 14.75 8.15 2.69
CA ARG A 70 15.98 8.80 3.15
C ARG A 70 17.08 7.83 3.54
N THR A 71 16.70 6.72 4.13
CA THR A 71 17.61 5.71 4.70
C THR A 71 16.86 4.39 4.85
N LEU A 72 17.62 3.31 5.04
CA LEU A 72 17.09 2.00 5.39
C LEU A 72 17.14 1.75 6.91
N ASP A 73 17.64 2.70 7.70
CA ASP A 73 17.66 2.64 9.16
C ASP A 73 16.26 2.89 9.76
N ALA A 74 15.76 1.91 10.52
CA ALA A 74 14.46 1.95 11.20
C ALA A 74 14.32 3.09 12.22
N THR A 75 15.44 3.55 12.77
CA THR A 75 15.48 4.53 13.86
C THR A 75 15.60 5.96 13.35
N ALA A 76 15.88 6.12 12.06
CA ALA A 76 16.12 7.41 11.46
C ALA A 76 14.82 8.10 11.02
N PRO A 77 14.82 9.45 10.91
CA PRO A 77 13.62 10.18 10.53
C PRO A 77 13.10 9.84 9.12
N GLU A 78 11.82 9.51 9.04
CA GLU A 78 11.11 9.25 7.78
C GLU A 78 10.56 10.54 7.13
N ASP A 79 10.17 10.46 5.86
CA ASP A 79 9.41 11.52 5.17
C ASP A 79 7.91 11.47 5.55
N GLU A 80 7.60 11.87 6.79
CA GLU A 80 6.23 11.80 7.31
C GLU A 80 5.21 12.52 6.41
N GLU A 81 5.57 13.71 5.91
CA GLU A 81 4.67 14.48 5.05
C GLU A 81 4.42 13.75 3.72
N GLY A 82 5.45 13.20 3.08
CA GLY A 82 5.30 12.39 1.87
C GLY A 82 4.47 11.13 2.09
N ILE A 83 4.71 10.41 3.20
CA ILE A 83 3.94 9.22 3.55
C ILE A 83 2.45 9.57 3.71
N LEU A 84 2.13 10.68 4.39
CA LEU A 84 0.74 11.13 4.58
C LEU A 84 0.10 11.59 3.26
N ARG A 85 0.82 12.35 2.42
CA ARG A 85 0.33 12.75 1.10
C ARG A 85 0.02 11.53 0.22
N ALA A 86 0.93 10.56 0.17
CA ALA A 86 0.75 9.33 -0.59
C ALA A 86 -0.41 8.49 -0.03
N THR A 87 -0.55 8.42 1.29
CA THR A 87 -1.66 7.73 1.95
C THR A 87 -3.00 8.34 1.54
N ASN A 88 -3.12 9.67 1.53
CA ASN A 88 -4.33 10.36 1.11
C ASN A 88 -4.66 10.10 -0.36
N LEU A 89 -3.65 9.97 -1.23
CA LEU A 89 -3.85 9.58 -2.63
C LEU A 89 -4.47 8.18 -2.71
N ILE A 90 -3.94 7.20 -1.95
CA ILE A 90 -4.50 5.85 -1.92
C ILE A 90 -5.92 5.83 -1.32
N HIS A 91 -6.17 6.61 -0.27
CA HIS A 91 -7.51 6.78 0.31
C HIS A 91 -8.50 7.35 -0.71
N GLY A 92 -8.07 8.27 -1.57
CA GLY A 92 -8.85 8.78 -2.69
C GLY A 92 -9.24 7.66 -3.66
N LEU A 93 -8.29 6.83 -4.08
CA LEU A 93 -8.55 5.68 -4.97
C LEU A 93 -9.55 4.68 -4.35
N ILE A 94 -9.44 4.40 -3.06
CA ILE A 94 -10.42 3.56 -2.34
C ILE A 94 -11.80 4.22 -2.37
N GLY A 95 -11.87 5.53 -2.07
CA GLY A 95 -13.12 6.29 -2.09
C GLY A 95 -13.80 6.29 -3.46
N ASP A 96 -13.03 6.34 -4.54
CA ASP A 96 -13.56 6.28 -5.91
C ASP A 96 -14.14 4.90 -6.24
N GLU A 97 -13.51 3.83 -5.77
CA GLU A 97 -14.08 2.47 -5.89
C GLU A 97 -15.37 2.32 -5.10
N ILE A 98 -15.44 2.87 -3.88
CA ILE A 98 -16.64 2.86 -3.06
C ILE A 98 -17.78 3.64 -3.73
N LYS A 99 -17.50 4.84 -4.26
CA LYS A 99 -18.46 5.62 -5.04
C LYS A 99 -18.95 4.88 -6.28
N SER A 100 -18.10 4.03 -6.88
CA SER A 100 -18.48 3.19 -8.03
C SER A 100 -19.33 1.96 -7.65
N GLY A 101 -19.66 1.78 -6.37
CA GLY A 101 -20.55 0.73 -5.87
C GLY A 101 -19.86 -0.51 -5.30
N ILE A 102 -18.53 -0.47 -5.10
CA ILE A 102 -17.79 -1.56 -4.45
C ILE A 102 -17.73 -1.28 -2.95
N PRO A 103 -18.35 -2.11 -2.08
CA PRO A 103 -18.31 -1.83 -0.65
C PRO A 103 -16.87 -1.91 -0.12
N ALA A 104 -16.54 -1.12 0.91
CA ALA A 104 -15.18 -1.02 1.45
C ALA A 104 -14.57 -2.40 1.80
N ASN A 105 -15.37 -3.29 2.39
CA ASN A 105 -14.98 -4.66 2.74
C ASN A 105 -14.76 -5.60 1.54
N ARG A 106 -14.85 -5.08 0.31
CA ARG A 106 -14.53 -5.74 -0.97
C ARG A 106 -13.43 -4.99 -1.73
N VAL A 107 -12.78 -4.00 -1.11
CA VAL A 107 -11.58 -3.34 -1.62
C VAL A 107 -10.36 -3.89 -0.89
N LEU A 108 -9.44 -4.49 -1.65
CA LEU A 108 -8.17 -5.02 -1.17
C LEU A 108 -7.04 -4.05 -1.55
N LEU A 109 -6.17 -3.72 -0.61
CA LEU A 109 -4.90 -3.07 -0.92
C LEU A 109 -3.79 -4.11 -1.07
N GLY A 110 -2.82 -3.84 -1.92
CA GLY A 110 -1.60 -4.63 -2.00
C GLY A 110 -0.41 -3.79 -2.40
N GLY A 111 0.79 -4.31 -2.19
CA GLY A 111 1.98 -3.72 -2.75
C GLY A 111 3.27 -4.45 -2.42
N PHE A 112 4.33 -4.05 -3.13
CA PHE A 112 5.67 -4.59 -2.97
C PHE A 112 6.65 -3.53 -2.47
N SER A 113 7.54 -3.88 -1.54
CA SER A 113 8.59 -3.00 -1.00
C SER A 113 8.00 -1.66 -0.53
N GLN A 114 8.45 -0.51 -1.05
CA GLN A 114 7.89 0.80 -0.70
C GLN A 114 6.37 0.89 -0.91
N GLY A 115 5.84 0.29 -1.99
CA GLY A 115 4.41 0.22 -2.24
C GLY A 115 3.68 -0.67 -1.23
N GLY A 116 4.30 -1.77 -0.79
CA GLY A 116 3.75 -2.64 0.27
C GLY A 116 3.71 -1.94 1.63
N ALA A 117 4.69 -1.08 1.90
CA ALA A 117 4.75 -0.25 3.10
C ALA A 117 3.64 0.80 3.11
N LEU A 118 3.46 1.50 1.98
CA LEU A 118 2.36 2.45 1.80
C LEU A 118 0.98 1.77 1.88
N ALA A 119 0.81 0.61 1.25
CA ALA A 119 -0.45 -0.14 1.30
C ALA A 119 -0.84 -0.50 2.73
N MET A 120 0.13 -0.90 3.56
CA MET A 120 -0.10 -1.23 4.97
C MET A 120 -0.51 0.01 5.78
N HIS A 121 0.24 1.11 5.66
CA HIS A 121 -0.10 2.36 6.34
C HIS A 121 -1.47 2.88 5.91
N ALA A 122 -1.77 2.86 4.60
CA ALA A 122 -3.05 3.28 4.06
C ALA A 122 -4.21 2.42 4.57
N ALA A 123 -4.07 1.10 4.58
CA ALA A 123 -5.11 0.20 5.09
C ALA A 123 -5.41 0.42 6.57
N LEU A 124 -4.38 0.51 7.43
CA LEU A 124 -4.56 0.65 8.88
C LEU A 124 -5.11 2.03 9.28
N THR A 125 -4.90 3.04 8.46
CA THR A 125 -5.36 4.42 8.70
C THR A 125 -6.63 4.78 7.93
N TYR A 126 -7.20 3.85 7.15
CA TYR A 126 -8.49 4.06 6.48
C TYR A 126 -9.65 3.90 7.48
N PRO A 127 -10.69 4.77 7.47
CA PRO A 127 -11.74 4.76 8.50
C PRO A 127 -12.77 3.63 8.34
N GLU A 128 -12.91 3.05 7.14
CA GLU A 128 -13.83 1.93 6.91
C GLU A 128 -13.08 0.59 6.85
N ARG A 129 -13.78 -0.50 7.17
CA ARG A 129 -13.20 -1.85 7.10
C ARG A 129 -12.96 -2.24 5.65
N LEU A 130 -11.68 -2.33 5.26
CA LEU A 130 -11.27 -2.90 3.97
C LEU A 130 -11.36 -4.42 3.96
N ALA A 131 -11.28 -5.03 2.77
CA ALA A 131 -11.21 -6.48 2.63
C ALA A 131 -9.91 -7.08 3.19
N GLY A 132 -8.86 -6.26 3.27
CA GLY A 132 -7.55 -6.65 3.77
C GLY A 132 -6.42 -5.84 3.15
N VAL A 133 -5.18 -6.25 3.46
CA VAL A 133 -3.96 -5.77 2.80
C VAL A 133 -2.97 -6.92 2.55
N MET A 134 -2.38 -6.92 1.35
CA MET A 134 -1.30 -7.81 0.94
C MET A 134 0.02 -7.02 0.82
N SER A 135 0.90 -7.18 1.81
CA SER A 135 2.15 -6.44 1.91
C SER A 135 3.34 -7.38 1.69
N LEU A 136 4.06 -7.19 0.57
CA LEU A 136 5.14 -8.07 0.12
C LEU A 136 6.50 -7.41 0.36
N SER A 137 7.37 -8.06 1.14
CA SER A 137 8.78 -7.65 1.33
C SER A 137 8.94 -6.18 1.73
N CYS A 138 8.15 -5.72 2.70
CA CYS A 138 8.07 -4.31 3.09
C CYS A 138 8.19 -4.10 4.61
N TRP A 139 8.00 -2.85 5.04
CA TRP A 139 7.98 -2.41 6.44
C TRP A 139 6.69 -1.65 6.75
N LEU A 140 6.47 -1.28 8.01
CA LEU A 140 5.40 -0.36 8.41
C LEU A 140 5.99 1.05 8.62
N PRO A 141 5.69 2.03 7.76
CA PRO A 141 6.09 3.41 7.98
C PRO A 141 5.42 3.98 9.22
N ARG A 142 6.10 4.89 9.93
CA ARG A 142 5.61 5.56 11.13
C ARG A 142 5.19 4.56 12.22
N HIS A 143 5.87 3.42 12.29
CA HIS A 143 5.54 2.32 13.20
C HIS A 143 5.43 2.74 14.66
N ALA A 144 6.20 3.75 15.10
CA ALA A 144 6.16 4.29 16.45
C ALA A 144 4.82 4.98 16.81
N ASN A 145 4.03 5.39 15.81
CA ASN A 145 2.72 6.00 16.02
C ASN A 145 1.59 4.96 16.15
N PHE A 146 1.89 3.66 16.02
CA PHE A 146 0.90 2.59 16.18
C PHE A 146 0.92 2.07 17.63
N PRO A 147 -0.24 1.80 18.24
CA PRO A 147 -1.57 1.72 17.61
C PRO A 147 -2.36 3.02 17.52
N ASP A 148 -1.85 4.16 18.03
CA ASP A 148 -2.63 5.39 18.22
C ASP A 148 -3.20 5.99 16.91
N CYS A 149 -2.51 5.82 15.79
CA CYS A 149 -2.95 6.33 14.49
C CYS A 149 -3.91 5.39 13.72
N VAL A 150 -4.20 4.20 14.25
CA VAL A 150 -5.11 3.23 13.61
C VAL A 150 -6.52 3.79 13.57
N LYS A 151 -7.12 3.81 12.38
CA LYS A 151 -8.54 4.17 12.19
C LYS A 151 -9.38 2.99 11.72
N ALA A 152 -8.75 1.96 11.16
CA ALA A 152 -9.45 0.82 10.62
C ALA A 152 -10.20 0.07 11.75
N PRO A 153 -11.50 -0.24 11.55
CA PRO A 153 -12.26 -1.07 12.47
C PRO A 153 -11.76 -2.51 12.34
N LEU A 154 -10.75 -2.84 13.14
CA LEU A 154 -10.06 -4.12 13.13
C LEU A 154 -10.62 -5.01 14.24
N ASP A 155 -11.07 -6.22 13.89
CA ASP A 155 -11.44 -7.27 14.85
C ASP A 155 -10.22 -7.92 15.53
N LEU A 156 -9.01 -7.35 15.36
CA LEU A 156 -7.76 -8.02 15.70
C LEU A 156 -6.85 -7.23 16.66
N PRO A 157 -7.20 -7.17 17.96
CA PRO A 157 -6.32 -6.61 18.99
C PRO A 157 -4.94 -7.30 19.03
N LYS A 158 -4.86 -8.61 18.77
CA LYS A 158 -3.62 -9.39 18.98
C LYS A 158 -2.67 -9.41 17.77
N GLN A 159 -3.17 -9.35 16.54
CA GLN A 159 -2.29 -9.38 15.37
C GLN A 159 -1.69 -8.02 15.05
N ILE A 160 -2.41 -6.90 15.25
CA ILE A 160 -1.84 -5.55 15.07
C ILE A 160 -0.75 -5.27 16.10
N LEU A 161 -0.98 -5.60 17.38
CA LEU A 161 0.06 -5.50 18.41
C LEU A 161 1.27 -6.40 18.09
N ARG A 162 1.02 -7.59 17.54
CA ARG A 162 2.09 -8.48 17.07
C ARG A 162 2.81 -7.92 15.84
N LEU A 163 2.13 -7.21 14.95
CA LEU A 163 2.68 -6.61 13.74
C LEU A 163 3.42 -5.32 14.00
N ALA A 164 2.91 -4.44 14.85
CA ALA A 164 3.65 -3.29 15.35
C ALA A 164 4.93 -3.75 16.05
N ARG A 165 4.86 -4.82 16.88
CA ARG A 165 6.04 -5.42 17.53
C ARG A 165 6.98 -6.15 16.56
N LEU A 166 6.47 -6.84 15.53
CA LEU A 166 7.28 -7.54 14.53
C LEU A 166 7.95 -6.56 13.55
N ALA A 167 7.21 -5.57 13.07
CA ALA A 167 7.73 -4.49 12.22
C ALA A 167 8.81 -3.69 12.95
N ALA A 168 8.60 -3.36 14.24
CA ALA A 168 9.60 -2.68 15.06
C ALA A 168 10.83 -3.55 15.40
N SER A 169 10.73 -4.89 15.36
CA SER A 169 11.84 -5.79 15.75
C SER A 169 12.56 -6.47 14.58
N ARG A 170 12.01 -6.42 13.36
CA ARG A 170 12.50 -7.23 12.22
C ARG A 170 12.40 -6.54 10.87
N MET A 171 12.71 -5.24 10.81
CA MET A 171 12.68 -4.40 9.60
C MET A 171 13.57 -4.88 8.42
N TYR A 172 14.23 -6.04 8.51
CA TYR A 172 15.20 -6.53 7.51
C TYR A 172 15.02 -7.99 7.04
N ARG A 173 13.90 -8.66 7.33
CA ARG A 173 13.60 -9.94 6.65
C ARG A 173 12.74 -9.68 5.41
N ILE A 174 13.42 -9.48 4.29
CA ILE A 174 12.88 -9.24 2.93
C ILE A 174 11.97 -10.39 2.41
N ASN A 175 11.68 -11.42 3.20
CA ASN A 175 11.00 -12.65 2.77
C ASN A 175 9.63 -12.91 3.44
N GLU A 176 9.04 -11.97 4.17
CA GLU A 176 7.71 -12.17 4.78
C GLU A 176 6.60 -11.56 3.92
N ILE A 177 5.64 -12.40 3.52
CA ILE A 177 4.33 -11.97 2.99
C ILE A 177 3.45 -11.72 4.20
N LEU A 178 3.05 -10.47 4.40
CA LEU A 178 2.02 -10.16 5.38
C LEU A 178 0.68 -10.04 4.68
N LEU A 179 -0.19 -11.01 4.95
CA LEU A 179 -1.60 -10.95 4.58
C LEU A 179 -2.42 -10.63 5.83
N LEU A 180 -3.04 -9.45 5.84
CA LEU A 180 -4.06 -9.06 6.81
C LEU A 180 -5.40 -9.18 6.08
N VAL A 181 -6.26 -10.09 6.53
CA VAL A 181 -7.65 -10.27 6.05
C VAL A 181 -8.60 -9.95 7.18
#